data_AF-A0A1C3MXK5-F1
#
_entry.id   AF-A0A1C3MXK5-F1
#
_cell.length_a   1.000
_cell.length_b   1.000
_cell.length_c   1.000
_cell.angle_alpha   90.00
_cell.angle_beta   90.00
_cell.angle_gamma   90.00
#
_symmetry.space_group_name_H-M   'P 1'
#
loop_
_entity.id
_entity.type
_entity.pdbx_description
1 polymer ?
#
loop_
_entity_poly.entity_id
_entity_poly.type
_entity_poly.pdbx_seq_one_letter_code
_entity_poly.pdbx_strand_id
1 'polypeptide(L)'
;MIVTDVVITESDTGAGDVYEASARAVWLSLGVEHDLSYVGFSDPAIVTSWLTSMLDRRLDAVTEARYWHRGQREPDAQSLLHAWLCFEHAVPVGLHGRGDELLLSKENPYHPYEMAEHGETRVGPARPPDVLSGFVGARLTDGAVILGHDGDDVCAGLLLRFENGDLVVGTRGDEWVLSANSVPAWAAHHWAVQPFVRAGSP
;
A
#
# COMPACT_ATOMS: atom_id res chain seq x y z
N MET A 1 49.44 2.54 -10.19
CA MET A 1 49.21 3.90 -10.72
C MET A 1 48.27 4.61 -9.76
N ILE A 2 48.60 5.84 -9.38
CA ILE A 2 47.89 6.69 -8.42
C ILE A 2 46.83 7.54 -9.17
N VAL A 3 45.69 7.72 -8.51
CA VAL A 3 44.39 8.38 -8.77
C VAL A 3 44.35 9.52 -9.80
N THR A 4 43.24 9.66 -10.57
CA THR A 4 42.68 10.94 -11.07
C THR A 4 41.38 10.70 -11.86
N ASP A 5 40.24 10.58 -11.20
CA ASP A 5 39.01 11.26 -11.63
C ASP A 5 37.88 10.96 -10.65
N VAL A 6 37.64 11.95 -9.78
CA VAL A 6 36.39 12.02 -9.02
C VAL A 6 35.45 12.81 -9.90
N VAL A 7 34.47 12.14 -10.50
CA VAL A 7 33.37 12.82 -11.18
C VAL A 7 32.43 13.33 -10.08
N ILE A 8 32.58 14.62 -9.75
CA ILE A 8 31.63 15.34 -8.91
C ILE A 8 30.48 15.77 -9.81
N THR A 9 29.34 15.09 -9.70
CA THR A 9 28.06 15.62 -10.17
C THR A 9 27.35 16.29 -9.00
N GLU A 10 27.46 17.62 -8.93
CA GLU A 10 26.54 18.42 -8.11
C GLU A 10 25.12 18.20 -8.62
N SER A 11 24.26 17.71 -7.74
CA SER A 11 22.81 17.57 -7.96
C SER A 11 22.14 18.27 -6.78
N ASP A 12 21.62 19.47 -7.03
CA ASP A 12 20.75 20.19 -6.10
C ASP A 12 19.31 19.82 -6.44
N THR A 13 18.59 19.20 -5.49
CA THR A 13 17.17 19.41 -5.10
C THR A 13 16.51 18.13 -4.55
N GLY A 14 16.16 18.12 -3.25
CA GLY A 14 15.13 17.24 -2.66
C GLY A 14 15.63 15.97 -1.93
N ALA A 15 15.36 15.85 -0.63
CA ALA A 15 15.85 14.77 0.25
C ALA A 15 15.34 13.34 -0.08
N GLY A 16 14.39 13.18 -1.02
CA GLY A 16 13.89 11.89 -1.47
C GLY A 16 14.84 11.13 -2.42
N ASP A 17 15.71 11.84 -3.12
CA ASP A 17 16.56 11.25 -4.17
C ASP A 17 17.86 10.62 -3.63
N VAL A 18 18.22 10.89 -2.38
CA VAL A 18 19.48 10.40 -1.79
C VAL A 18 19.44 8.91 -1.47
N TYR A 19 18.27 8.39 -1.07
CA TYR A 19 18.10 6.95 -0.83
C TYR A 19 18.02 6.16 -2.14
N GLU A 20 17.40 6.73 -3.17
CA GLU A 20 17.36 6.14 -4.51
C GLU A 20 18.75 6.10 -5.15
N ALA A 21 19.50 7.21 -5.11
CA ALA A 21 20.86 7.27 -5.63
C ALA A 21 21.82 6.31 -4.89
N SER A 22 21.68 6.19 -3.56
CA SER A 22 22.50 5.29 -2.75
C SER A 22 22.18 3.81 -3.01
N ALA A 23 20.88 3.48 -3.14
CA ALA A 23 20.46 2.13 -3.53
C ALA A 23 20.93 1.77 -4.95
N ARG A 24 20.86 2.72 -5.89
CA ARG A 24 21.34 2.56 -7.29
C ARG A 24 22.86 2.41 -7.39
N ALA A 25 23.62 3.15 -6.59
CA ALA A 25 25.08 3.08 -6.59
C ALA A 25 25.61 1.77 -5.99
N VAL A 26 24.96 1.25 -4.95
CA VAL A 26 25.23 -0.10 -4.42
C VAL A 26 24.87 -1.17 -5.46
N TRP A 27 23.76 -0.99 -6.19
CA TRP A 27 23.34 -1.87 -7.28
C TRP A 27 24.32 -1.96 -8.45
N LEU A 28 24.83 -0.83 -8.93
CA LEU A 28 25.79 -0.79 -10.05
C LEU A 28 27.17 -1.34 -9.67
N SER A 29 27.55 -1.27 -8.40
CA SER A 29 28.84 -1.81 -7.92
C SER A 29 28.84 -3.33 -7.72
N LEU A 30 27.67 -3.97 -7.67
CA LEU A 30 27.51 -5.42 -7.46
C LEU A 30 27.38 -6.24 -8.76
N GLY A 31 27.23 -5.61 -9.93
CA GLY A 31 27.29 -6.30 -11.24
C GLY A 31 26.26 -7.41 -11.44
N VAL A 32 25.06 -7.29 -10.84
CA VAL A 32 24.04 -8.34 -10.88
C VAL A 32 23.12 -8.15 -12.09
N GLU A 33 23.26 -9.00 -13.11
CA GLU A 33 22.28 -9.16 -14.18
C GLU A 33 21.18 -10.14 -13.72
N HIS A 34 20.08 -9.66 -13.12
CA HIS A 34 18.78 -10.36 -13.08
C HIS A 34 17.66 -9.31 -13.01
N ASP A 35 16.60 -9.53 -13.79
CA ASP A 35 15.38 -8.71 -13.87
C ASP A 35 14.65 -8.74 -12.52
N LEU A 36 14.64 -7.63 -11.77
CA LEU A 36 14.03 -7.58 -10.45
C LEU A 36 12.75 -6.76 -10.43
N SER A 37 11.65 -7.47 -10.18
CA SER A 37 10.44 -6.91 -9.58
C SER A 37 10.80 -6.25 -8.25
N TYR A 38 10.57 -4.95 -8.15
CA TYR A 38 10.70 -4.17 -6.91
C TYR A 38 9.95 -4.88 -5.75
N VAL A 39 10.67 -5.20 -4.66
CA VAL A 39 10.10 -5.77 -3.43
C VAL A 39 9.41 -4.64 -2.67
N GLY A 40 8.15 -4.81 -2.25
CA GLY A 40 7.31 -3.74 -1.69
C GLY A 40 7.91 -2.92 -0.52
N PHE A 41 7.21 -1.88 -0.11
CA PHE A 41 7.60 -0.93 0.93
C PHE A 41 6.57 -0.87 2.07
N SER A 42 7.07 -0.82 3.30
CA SER A 42 6.28 -0.71 4.53
C SER A 42 6.86 0.30 5.51
N ASP A 43 8.05 0.86 5.24
CA ASP A 43 8.65 1.92 6.04
C ASP A 43 7.69 3.12 6.14
N PRO A 44 7.34 3.58 7.35
CA PRO A 44 6.35 4.64 7.54
C PRO A 44 6.67 5.95 6.81
N ALA A 45 7.95 6.32 6.67
CA ALA A 45 8.33 7.53 5.95
C ALA A 45 8.14 7.36 4.44
N ILE A 46 8.49 6.18 3.89
CA ILE A 46 8.24 5.86 2.47
C ILE A 46 6.74 5.80 2.19
N VAL A 47 5.96 5.16 3.06
CA VAL A 47 4.49 5.09 2.93
C VAL A 47 3.87 6.48 3.04
N THR A 48 4.37 7.34 3.94
CA THR A 48 3.93 8.75 4.07
C THR A 48 4.23 9.55 2.80
N SER A 49 5.40 9.35 2.19
CA SER A 49 5.76 9.96 0.91
C SER A 49 4.83 9.49 -0.22
N TRP A 50 4.54 8.18 -0.28
CA TRP A 50 3.56 7.64 -1.21
C TRP A 50 2.17 8.26 -0.98
N LEU A 51 1.67 8.31 0.25
CA LEU A 51 0.39 8.94 0.59
C LEU A 51 0.34 10.38 0.09
N THR A 52 1.39 11.16 0.36
CA THR A 52 1.50 12.56 -0.07
C THR A 52 1.38 12.68 -1.59
N SER A 53 1.99 11.76 -2.34
CA SER A 53 1.89 11.74 -3.81
C SER A 53 0.50 11.36 -4.34
N MET A 54 -0.33 10.71 -3.52
CA MET A 54 -1.70 10.30 -3.84
C MET A 54 -2.76 11.33 -3.45
N LEU A 55 -2.40 12.34 -2.64
CA LEU A 55 -3.32 13.40 -2.24
C LEU A 55 -3.88 14.14 -3.46
N ASP A 56 -5.13 14.58 -3.33
CA ASP A 56 -5.96 15.18 -4.37
C ASP A 56 -6.22 14.29 -5.59
N ARG A 57 -5.81 13.02 -5.60
CA ARG A 57 -6.15 12.08 -6.67
C ARG A 57 -7.46 11.38 -6.39
N ARG A 58 -8.21 11.09 -7.47
CA ARG A 58 -9.38 10.23 -7.40
C ARG A 58 -8.95 8.76 -7.35
N LEU A 59 -9.62 7.96 -6.53
CA LEU A 59 -9.50 6.50 -6.61
C LEU A 59 -10.37 6.00 -7.77
N ASP A 60 -9.78 5.80 -8.95
CA ASP A 60 -10.52 5.42 -10.16
C ASP A 60 -11.08 3.99 -10.09
N ALA A 61 -10.36 3.08 -9.42
CA ALA A 61 -10.80 1.71 -9.22
C ALA A 61 -10.13 1.06 -8.00
N VAL A 62 -10.76 0.00 -7.51
CA VAL A 62 -10.13 -0.99 -6.63
C VAL A 62 -10.27 -2.36 -7.27
N THR A 63 -9.17 -3.08 -7.38
CA THR A 63 -9.19 -4.51 -7.73
C THR A 63 -8.92 -5.33 -6.48
N GLU A 64 -9.60 -6.45 -6.32
CA GLU A 64 -9.48 -7.32 -5.15
C GLU A 64 -9.24 -8.75 -5.61
N ALA A 65 -8.35 -9.44 -4.90
CA ALA A 65 -8.24 -10.88 -4.92
C ALA A 65 -8.99 -11.43 -3.71
N ARG A 66 -9.99 -12.26 -3.97
CA ARG A 66 -10.83 -12.87 -2.94
C ARG A 66 -10.72 -14.39 -3.01
N TYR A 67 -10.70 -15.04 -1.84
CA TYR A 67 -10.80 -16.49 -1.72
C TYR A 67 -12.24 -16.95 -1.91
N TRP A 68 -12.42 -18.00 -2.71
CA TRP A 68 -13.71 -18.66 -2.93
C TRP A 68 -13.56 -20.17 -2.73
N HIS A 69 -14.58 -20.77 -2.12
CA HIS A 69 -14.67 -22.21 -1.99
C HIS A 69 -16.08 -22.67 -2.39
N ARG A 70 -16.16 -23.60 -3.35
CA ARG A 70 -17.43 -24.13 -3.88
C ARG A 70 -18.41 -23.05 -4.34
N GLY A 71 -17.88 -22.00 -4.99
CA GLY A 71 -18.69 -20.89 -5.50
C GLY A 71 -19.27 -19.96 -4.42
N GLN A 72 -18.80 -20.08 -3.17
CA GLN A 72 -19.11 -19.17 -2.07
C GLN A 72 -17.85 -18.46 -1.61
N ARG A 73 -17.99 -17.28 -1.01
CA ARG A 73 -16.90 -16.59 -0.30
C ARG A 73 -17.38 -16.16 1.07
N GLU A 74 -16.45 -16.04 2.00
CA GLU A 74 -16.72 -15.41 3.28
C GLU A 74 -16.99 -13.90 3.12
N PRO A 75 -17.60 -13.24 4.12
CA PRO A 75 -17.86 -11.81 4.08
C PRO A 75 -16.57 -10.98 4.02
N ASP A 76 -16.61 -9.95 3.19
CA ASP A 76 -15.60 -8.89 3.03
C ASP A 76 -14.19 -9.27 3.51
N ALA A 77 -13.68 -8.64 4.58
CA ALA A 77 -12.28 -8.80 5.04
C ALA A 77 -11.83 -10.26 5.20
N GLN A 78 -12.71 -11.19 5.61
CA GLN A 78 -12.36 -12.60 5.79
C GLN A 78 -12.06 -13.33 4.47
N SER A 79 -12.64 -12.85 3.36
CA SER A 79 -12.35 -13.39 2.02
C SER A 79 -11.24 -12.63 1.30
N LEU A 80 -10.77 -11.49 1.82
CA LEU A 80 -9.75 -10.68 1.17
C LEU A 80 -8.38 -11.36 1.26
N LEU A 81 -7.72 -11.48 0.11
CA LEU A 81 -6.33 -11.93 0.03
C LEU A 81 -5.41 -10.73 -0.23
N HIS A 82 -5.74 -9.95 -1.27
CA HIS A 82 -5.01 -8.75 -1.67
C HIS A 82 -5.96 -7.71 -2.26
N ALA A 83 -5.59 -6.44 -2.18
CA ALA A 83 -6.29 -5.35 -2.85
C ALA A 83 -5.30 -4.46 -3.59
N TRP A 84 -5.70 -3.91 -4.73
CA TRP A 84 -4.93 -2.92 -5.48
C TRP A 84 -5.73 -1.63 -5.57
N LEU A 85 -5.15 -0.55 -5.06
CA LEU A 85 -5.70 0.80 -5.18
C LEU A 85 -5.21 1.42 -6.49
N CYS A 86 -6.14 1.76 -7.37
CA CYS A 86 -5.85 2.38 -8.66
C CYS A 86 -6.25 3.86 -8.62
N PHE A 87 -5.29 4.72 -8.27
CA PHE A 87 -5.49 6.16 -8.29
C PHE A 87 -5.30 6.74 -9.70
N GLU A 88 -6.04 7.82 -9.97
CA GLU A 88 -5.94 8.60 -11.21
C GLU A 88 -4.50 8.99 -11.51
N HIS A 89 -4.04 8.71 -12.73
CA HIS A 89 -2.68 8.98 -13.21
C HIS A 89 -1.55 8.40 -12.33
N ALA A 90 -1.79 7.25 -11.68
CA ALA A 90 -0.80 6.53 -10.88
C ALA A 90 -0.72 5.04 -11.28
N VAL A 91 0.42 4.42 -10.99
CA VAL A 91 0.57 2.95 -11.07
C VAL A 91 -0.26 2.33 -9.94
N PRO A 92 -0.98 1.21 -10.18
CA PRO A 92 -1.70 0.52 -9.13
C PRO A 92 -0.77 0.14 -7.97
N VAL A 93 -1.28 0.24 -6.74
CA VAL A 93 -0.55 -0.18 -5.54
C VAL A 93 -1.28 -1.33 -4.87
N GLY A 94 -0.62 -2.48 -4.88
CA GLY A 94 -1.01 -3.68 -4.15
C GLY A 94 -0.81 -3.50 -2.65
N LEU A 95 -1.78 -3.95 -1.88
CA LEU A 95 -1.77 -4.01 -0.43
C LEU A 95 -1.63 -5.48 -0.04
N HIS A 96 -0.61 -5.79 0.78
CA HIS A 96 -0.35 -7.13 1.26
C HIS A 96 -0.26 -7.14 2.78
N GLY A 97 -1.08 -7.96 3.44
CA GLY A 97 -0.91 -8.26 4.85
C GLY A 97 0.24 -9.26 5.04
N ARG A 98 1.19 -8.93 5.92
CA ARG A 98 2.29 -9.81 6.34
C ARG A 98 2.37 -9.81 7.87
N GLY A 99 1.55 -10.60 8.53
CA GLY A 99 1.44 -10.50 9.98
C GLY A 99 0.82 -9.15 10.36
N ASP A 100 1.44 -8.46 11.31
CA ASP A 100 1.02 -7.11 11.73
C ASP A 100 1.54 -5.98 10.81
N GLU A 101 2.18 -6.31 9.68
CA GLU A 101 2.74 -5.35 8.72
C GLU A 101 1.95 -5.29 7.41
N LEU A 102 1.54 -4.10 7.01
CA LEU A 102 0.97 -3.78 5.71
C LEU A 102 2.09 -3.37 4.74
N LEU A 103 2.34 -4.23 3.76
CA LEU A 103 3.29 -3.98 2.67
C LEU A 103 2.56 -3.40 1.46
N LEU A 104 3.12 -2.32 0.89
CA LEU A 104 2.65 -1.71 -0.35
C LEU A 104 3.58 -2.06 -1.51
N SER A 105 3.04 -2.42 -2.66
CA SER A 105 3.83 -2.77 -3.84
C SER A 105 3.27 -2.08 -5.08
N LYS A 106 4.14 -1.44 -5.89
CA LYS A 106 3.72 -0.90 -7.20
C LYS A 106 3.68 -2.02 -8.22
N GLU A 107 2.53 -2.65 -8.35
CA GLU A 107 2.33 -3.84 -9.17
C GLU A 107 0.91 -3.90 -9.74
N ASN A 108 0.77 -4.62 -10.85
CA ASN A 108 -0.55 -4.90 -11.41
C ASN A 108 -1.20 -6.09 -10.67
N PRO A 109 -2.54 -6.13 -10.59
CA PRO A 109 -3.25 -7.30 -10.11
C PRO A 109 -2.86 -8.56 -10.88
N TYR A 110 -2.63 -9.65 -10.17
CA TYR A 110 -2.31 -10.94 -10.78
C TYR A 110 -3.57 -11.63 -11.34
N HIS A 111 -3.35 -12.67 -12.16
CA HIS A 111 -4.44 -13.47 -12.71
C HIS A 111 -5.09 -14.39 -11.66
N PRO A 112 -6.42 -14.61 -11.73
CA PRO A 112 -7.07 -15.61 -10.89
C PRO A 112 -6.48 -17.01 -11.11
N TYR A 113 -6.52 -17.86 -10.09
CA TYR A 113 -5.99 -19.21 -10.15
C TYR A 113 -6.78 -20.19 -9.27
N GLU A 114 -6.82 -21.45 -9.69
CA GLU A 114 -7.44 -22.56 -8.98
C GLU A 114 -6.48 -23.16 -7.94
N MET A 115 -7.01 -23.55 -6.79
CA MET A 115 -6.29 -24.22 -5.69
C MET A 115 -6.78 -25.68 -5.53
N ALA A 116 -7.27 -26.28 -6.62
CA ALA A 116 -7.83 -27.62 -6.66
C ALA A 116 -8.96 -27.80 -5.63
N GLU A 117 -8.85 -28.78 -4.72
CA GLU A 117 -9.87 -29.06 -3.70
C GLU A 117 -9.98 -27.97 -2.63
N HIS A 118 -8.99 -27.07 -2.56
CA HIS A 118 -8.96 -25.99 -1.59
C HIS A 118 -9.67 -24.72 -2.09
N GLY A 119 -10.29 -24.71 -3.26
CA GLY A 119 -11.04 -23.56 -3.79
C GLY A 119 -10.27 -22.80 -4.86
N GLU A 120 -10.52 -21.51 -4.99
CA GLU A 120 -9.97 -20.65 -6.04
C GLU A 120 -9.74 -19.23 -5.53
N THR A 121 -8.82 -18.52 -6.19
CA THR A 121 -8.70 -17.07 -6.06
C THR A 121 -9.38 -16.41 -7.25
N ARG A 122 -10.34 -15.53 -6.98
CA ARG A 122 -10.94 -14.68 -8.00
C ARG A 122 -10.40 -13.26 -7.86
N VAL A 123 -9.98 -12.69 -8.99
CA VAL A 123 -9.45 -11.33 -9.05
C VAL A 123 -10.35 -10.48 -9.94
N GLY A 124 -10.79 -9.33 -9.44
CA GLY A 124 -11.68 -8.44 -10.19
C GLY A 124 -11.98 -7.14 -9.44
N PRO A 125 -12.81 -6.26 -10.02
CA PRO A 125 -13.15 -5.00 -9.36
C PRO A 125 -13.90 -5.26 -8.05
N ALA A 126 -13.61 -4.47 -7.02
CA ALA A 126 -14.38 -4.42 -5.78
C ALA A 126 -15.85 -4.09 -6.11
N ARG A 127 -16.81 -4.74 -5.45
CA ARG A 127 -18.25 -4.51 -5.71
C ARG A 127 -19.03 -4.47 -4.40
N PRO A 128 -20.15 -3.74 -4.32
CA PRO A 128 -21.02 -3.87 -3.15
C PRO A 128 -21.36 -5.35 -2.87
N PRO A 129 -21.21 -5.83 -1.62
CA PRO A 129 -21.04 -5.06 -0.38
C PRO A 129 -19.58 -4.83 0.10
N ASP A 130 -18.56 -5.04 -0.72
CA ASP A 130 -17.15 -4.87 -0.34
C ASP A 130 -16.85 -3.43 0.11
N VAL A 131 -16.24 -3.25 1.28
CA VAL A 131 -16.02 -1.92 1.88
C VAL A 131 -15.22 -1.00 0.95
N LEU A 132 -14.18 -1.52 0.29
CA LEU A 132 -13.32 -0.73 -0.61
C LEU A 132 -14.08 -0.18 -1.82
N SER A 133 -15.14 -0.85 -2.26
CA SER A 133 -15.96 -0.40 -3.39
C SER A 133 -16.68 0.93 -3.11
N GLY A 134 -16.93 1.25 -1.83
CA GLY A 134 -17.60 2.48 -1.41
C GLY A 134 -16.78 3.76 -1.63
N PHE A 135 -15.47 3.64 -1.87
CA PHE A 135 -14.55 4.77 -2.04
C PHE A 135 -14.15 5.00 -3.51
N VAL A 136 -14.55 4.10 -4.41
CA VAL A 136 -14.29 4.24 -5.85
C VAL A 136 -15.00 5.49 -6.38
N GLY A 137 -14.25 6.31 -7.11
CA GLY A 137 -14.69 7.60 -7.65
C GLY A 137 -14.48 8.79 -6.70
N ALA A 138 -14.08 8.55 -5.44
CA ALA A 138 -13.86 9.62 -4.47
C ALA A 138 -12.41 10.13 -4.49
N ARG A 139 -12.23 11.43 -4.24
CA ARG A 139 -10.91 12.06 -4.09
C ARG A 139 -10.33 11.84 -2.71
N LEU A 140 -9.05 11.45 -2.63
CA LEU A 140 -8.28 11.39 -1.38
C LEU A 140 -7.87 12.80 -0.95
N THR A 141 -8.31 13.24 0.22
CA THR A 141 -8.06 14.61 0.73
C THR A 141 -6.96 14.64 1.79
N ASP A 142 -6.92 13.63 2.66
CA ASP A 142 -5.89 13.45 3.68
C ASP A 142 -5.55 11.97 3.82
N GLY A 143 -4.41 11.65 4.41
CA GLY A 143 -4.05 10.29 4.77
C GLY A 143 -3.15 10.23 5.99
N ALA A 144 -3.14 9.10 6.69
CA ALA A 144 -2.22 8.83 7.79
C ALA A 144 -1.76 7.38 7.75
N VAL A 145 -0.50 7.18 8.13
CA VAL A 145 0.04 5.84 8.41
C VAL A 145 -0.43 5.39 9.78
N ILE A 146 -0.75 4.10 9.90
CA ILE A 146 -1.04 3.45 11.17
C ILE A 146 0.16 2.57 11.52
N LEU A 147 0.74 2.77 12.71
CA LEU A 147 1.78 1.90 13.27
C LEU A 147 1.16 0.84 14.19
N GLY A 148 1.84 -0.30 14.29
CA GLY A 148 1.45 -1.45 15.12
C GLY A 148 1.65 -1.26 16.62
N HIS A 149 1.38 -2.33 17.39
CA HIS A 149 1.18 -2.34 18.85
C HIS A 149 2.32 -1.74 19.67
N ASP A 150 3.56 -1.87 19.21
CA ASP A 150 4.75 -1.41 19.94
C ASP A 150 5.44 -0.19 19.30
N GLY A 151 4.78 0.48 18.35
CA GLY A 151 5.40 1.58 17.61
C GLY A 151 6.54 1.10 16.72
N ASP A 152 6.45 -0.14 16.24
CA ASP A 152 7.41 -0.73 15.31
C ASP A 152 7.63 0.19 14.10
N ASP A 153 8.86 0.19 13.57
CA ASP A 153 9.30 0.96 12.41
C ASP A 153 8.62 0.51 11.08
N VAL A 154 7.43 -0.09 11.16
CA VAL A 154 6.68 -0.62 10.02
C VAL A 154 5.23 -0.14 10.01
N CYS A 155 4.71 0.05 8.80
CA CYS A 155 3.30 0.36 8.55
C CYS A 155 2.45 -0.87 8.88
N ALA A 156 1.51 -0.75 9.82
CA ALA A 156 0.49 -1.76 10.10
C ALA A 156 -0.82 -1.49 9.34
N GLY A 157 -0.99 -0.27 8.84
CA GLY A 157 -2.18 0.13 8.11
C GLY A 157 -2.16 1.56 7.61
N LEU A 158 -3.26 1.94 6.98
CA LEU A 158 -3.55 3.25 6.43
C LEU A 158 -4.92 3.71 6.93
N LEU A 159 -4.99 4.99 7.29
CA LEU A 159 -6.24 5.72 7.43
C LEU A 159 -6.29 6.74 6.28
N LEU A 160 -7.14 6.46 5.30
CA LEU A 160 -7.32 7.26 4.09
C LEU A 160 -8.60 8.07 4.22
N ARG A 161 -8.53 9.40 4.08
CA ARG A 161 -9.72 10.24 4.06
C ARG A 161 -10.09 10.60 2.64
N PHE A 162 -11.24 10.15 2.22
CA PHE A 162 -11.85 10.52 0.96
C PHE A 162 -12.94 11.56 1.19
N GLU A 163 -13.30 12.30 0.14
CA GLU A 163 -14.40 13.28 0.19
C GLU A 163 -15.75 12.68 0.62
N ASN A 164 -15.92 11.36 0.49
CA ASN A 164 -17.12 10.63 0.85
C ASN A 164 -17.00 9.81 2.15
N GLY A 165 -15.87 9.89 2.87
CA GLY A 165 -15.68 9.25 4.18
C GLY A 165 -14.25 8.77 4.45
N ASP A 166 -14.05 8.20 5.63
CA ASP A 166 -12.76 7.66 6.05
C ASP A 166 -12.71 6.16 5.74
N LEU A 167 -11.58 5.67 5.21
CA LEU A 167 -11.30 4.27 4.97
C LEU A 167 -10.11 3.85 5.85
N VAL A 168 -10.30 2.80 6.63
CA VAL A 168 -9.23 2.13 7.37
C VAL A 168 -8.92 0.81 6.68
N VAL A 169 -7.65 0.64 6.30
CA VAL A 169 -7.11 -0.63 5.80
C VAL A 169 -5.88 -0.97 6.61
N GLY A 170 -5.84 -2.14 7.22
CA GLY A 170 -4.65 -2.61 7.91
C GLY A 170 -4.65 -4.11 8.04
N THR A 171 -3.64 -4.62 8.74
CA THR A 171 -3.49 -6.04 9.01
C THR A 171 -3.26 -6.28 10.50
N ARG A 172 -3.63 -7.46 10.95
CA ARG A 172 -3.29 -7.98 12.27
C ARG A 172 -3.12 -9.49 12.20
N GLY A 173 -1.91 -9.98 12.46
CA GLY A 173 -1.56 -11.37 12.19
C GLY A 173 -1.91 -11.75 10.75
N ASP A 174 -2.78 -12.74 10.57
CA ASP A 174 -3.20 -13.18 9.23
C ASP A 174 -4.54 -12.58 8.78
N GLU A 175 -5.05 -11.57 9.50
CA GLU A 175 -6.37 -10.98 9.26
C GLU A 175 -6.31 -9.56 8.68
N TRP A 176 -7.15 -9.30 7.68
CA TRP A 176 -7.42 -7.95 7.20
C TRP A 176 -8.34 -7.19 8.13
N VAL A 177 -8.02 -5.91 8.32
CA VAL A 177 -8.88 -4.95 9.01
C VAL A 177 -9.36 -3.93 7.99
N LEU A 178 -10.64 -4.03 7.62
CA LEU A 178 -11.31 -3.09 6.73
C LEU A 178 -12.46 -2.42 7.48
N SER A 179 -12.50 -1.09 7.46
CA SER A 179 -13.58 -0.35 8.11
C SER A 179 -13.81 0.98 7.42
N ALA A 180 -15.08 1.36 7.31
CA ALA A 180 -15.49 2.71 6.91
C ALA A 180 -15.73 3.59 8.15
N ASN A 181 -15.42 4.88 8.01
CA ASN A 181 -15.66 5.99 8.94
C ASN A 181 -14.89 5.99 10.26
N SER A 182 -14.42 4.84 10.76
CA SER A 182 -13.67 4.79 12.01
C SER A 182 -12.76 3.59 12.11
N VAL A 183 -11.62 3.75 12.79
CA VAL A 183 -10.78 2.64 13.26
C VAL A 183 -11.62 1.78 14.22
N PRO A 184 -11.69 0.45 14.00
CA PRO A 184 -12.43 -0.43 14.90
C PRO A 184 -11.94 -0.28 16.34
N ALA A 185 -12.86 -0.21 17.30
CA ALA A 185 -12.53 0.03 18.71
C ALA A 185 -11.51 -0.98 19.27
N TRP A 186 -11.59 -2.23 18.83
CA TRP A 186 -10.66 -3.28 19.22
C TRP A 186 -9.24 -3.04 18.67
N ALA A 187 -9.10 -2.40 17.51
CA ALA A 187 -7.81 -2.10 16.88
C ALA A 187 -7.19 -0.81 17.44
N ALA A 188 -8.02 0.15 17.85
CA ALA A 188 -7.59 1.45 18.37
C ALA A 188 -6.67 1.36 19.61
N HIS A 189 -6.72 0.27 20.37
CA HIS A 189 -5.82 0.04 21.52
C HIS A 189 -4.42 -0.46 21.13
N HIS A 190 -4.27 -0.94 19.89
CA HIS A 190 -3.03 -1.53 19.37
C HIS A 190 -2.43 -0.72 18.23
N TRP A 191 -3.07 0.37 17.83
CA TRP A 191 -2.67 1.12 16.65
C TRP A 191 -2.41 2.59 16.99
N ALA A 192 -1.26 3.08 16.55
CA ALA A 192 -0.90 4.48 16.65
C ALA A 192 -1.05 5.14 15.28
N VAL A 193 -2.04 6.01 15.15
CA VAL A 193 -2.25 6.81 13.92
C VAL A 193 -1.23 7.95 13.90
N GLN A 194 -0.38 7.97 12.88
CA GLN A 194 0.56 9.05 12.64
C GLN A 194 -0.17 10.36 12.27
N PRO A 195 0.49 11.52 12.38
CA PRO A 195 -0.07 12.77 11.89
C PRO A 195 -0.54 12.67 10.45
N PHE A 196 -1.67 13.32 10.14
CA PHE A 196 -2.19 13.36 8.78
C PHE A 196 -1.26 14.17 7.87
N VAL A 197 -0.96 13.59 6.70
CA VAL A 197 -0.55 14.38 5.54
C VAL A 197 -1.81 14.97 4.91
N ARG A 198 -1.74 16.27 4.61
CA ARG A 198 -2.85 17.03 4.04
C ARG A 198 -2.47 17.54 2.68
N ALA A 199 -3.45 17.60 1.78
CA ALA A 199 -3.28 18.35 0.55
C ALA A 199 -2.86 19.79 0.92
N GLY A 200 -1.79 20.28 0.30
CA GLY A 200 -1.38 21.67 0.49
C GLY A 200 -2.54 22.57 0.06
N SER A 201 -3.02 23.42 0.95
CA SER A 201 -3.98 24.46 0.55
C SER A 201 -3.37 25.26 -0.61
N PRO A 202 -4.13 25.53 -1.68
CA PRO A 202 -3.65 26.34 -2.80
C PRO A 202 -3.23 27.75 -2.38
#